data_AF-A0A9N9WXR2-F1
#
_entry.id   AF-A0A9N9WXR2-F1
#
_cell.length_a   1.000
_cell.length_b   1.000
_cell.length_c   1.000
_cell.angle_alpha   90.00
_cell.angle_beta   90.00
_cell.angle_gamma   90.00
#
_symmetry.space_group_name_H-M   'P 1'
#
loop_
_entity.id
_entity.type
_entity.pdbx_description
1 polymer ?
#
loop_
_entity_poly.entity_id
_entity_poly.type
_entity_poly.pdbx_seq_one_letter_code
_entity_poly.pdbx_strand_id
1 'polypeptide(L)'
;MQKLTILIIIFASFGATLCLEKITVDLGEGTSSILNQKLMVAFIPEDKVIFDAEYEISSGWFTKIFIMFSDSIVINGFSLRANRNIFNLPVGVYKSFPFLISFDGSRSSISNINYKHFENLKALQLLRLDENKISFIESNAFKDLYDLKNLYLHQNLLTSIDGTILSRLHNLLELSLDRNKINYVAENAFDSLTELRNLTLAENNDELWTEKLFKNNKKLKY
;
A
#
# COMPACT_ATOMS: atom_id res chain seq x y z
N MET A 1 -3.71 -23.22 -25.55
CA MET A 1 -3.19 -22.65 -24.29
C MET A 1 -1.92 -21.87 -24.58
N GLN A 2 -1.88 -20.60 -24.21
CA GLN A 2 -0.71 -19.73 -24.35
C GLN A 2 0.11 -19.80 -23.06
N LYS A 3 1.42 -19.99 -23.17
CA LYS A 3 2.33 -20.18 -22.02
C LYS A 3 3.13 -18.92 -21.81
N LEU A 4 3.01 -18.29 -20.65
CA LEU A 4 3.85 -17.17 -20.23
C LEU A 4 5.03 -17.70 -19.42
N THR A 5 6.26 -17.41 -19.84
CA THR A 5 7.45 -17.71 -19.04
C THR A 5 7.78 -16.48 -18.21
N ILE A 6 7.56 -16.56 -16.91
CA ILE A 6 7.90 -15.50 -15.95
C ILE A 6 9.30 -15.81 -15.42
N LEU A 7 10.19 -14.82 -15.45
CA LEU A 7 11.49 -14.91 -14.83
C LEU A 7 11.37 -14.37 -13.41
N ILE A 8 11.32 -15.27 -12.43
CA ILE A 8 11.37 -14.88 -11.02
C ILE A 8 12.85 -14.87 -10.63
N ILE A 9 13.34 -13.73 -10.15
CA ILE A 9 14.71 -13.60 -9.65
C ILE A 9 14.63 -13.62 -8.12
N ILE A 10 14.91 -14.78 -7.54
CA ILE A 10 14.96 -14.96 -6.10
C ILE A 10 16.40 -14.73 -5.64
N PHE A 11 16.68 -13.66 -4.86
CA PHE A 11 17.96 -13.54 -4.17
C PHE A 11 17.83 -14.11 -2.76
N ALA A 12 18.47 -15.25 -2.50
CA ALA A 12 18.61 -15.77 -1.14
C ALA A 12 19.75 -15.02 -0.41
N SER A 13 19.53 -14.67 0.85
CA SER A 13 20.58 -14.14 1.72
C SER A 13 21.59 -15.25 2.03
N PHE A 14 22.88 -14.90 2.00
CA PHE A 14 24.04 -15.78 2.20
C PHE A 14 24.42 -16.66 1.02
N GLY A 15 24.97 -16.03 -0.02
CA GLY A 15 26.13 -16.57 -0.73
C GLY A 15 25.99 -17.98 -1.31
N ALA A 16 24.86 -18.35 -1.90
CA ALA A 16 24.80 -19.39 -2.93
C ALA A 16 23.44 -19.37 -3.64
N THR A 17 23.51 -19.45 -4.96
CA THR A 17 22.44 -19.77 -5.91
C THR A 17 21.52 -18.62 -6.31
N LEU A 18 21.82 -18.07 -7.48
CA LEU A 18 20.86 -17.39 -8.33
C LEU A 18 19.84 -18.45 -8.77
N CYS A 19 18.70 -18.57 -8.10
CA CYS A 19 17.64 -19.48 -8.56
C CYS A 19 16.82 -18.74 -9.61
N LEU A 20 17.17 -18.94 -10.89
CA LEU A 20 16.33 -18.54 -12.02
C LEU A 20 15.27 -19.62 -12.22
N GLU A 21 14.18 -19.56 -11.46
CA GLU A 21 13.03 -20.39 -11.79
C GLU A 21 12.25 -19.74 -12.94
N LYS A 22 12.29 -20.42 -14.09
CA LYS A 22 11.36 -20.15 -15.18
C LYS A 22 10.02 -20.77 -14.81
N ILE A 23 9.12 -19.96 -14.28
CA ILE A 23 7.75 -20.42 -14.04
C ILE A 23 6.98 -20.24 -15.35
N THR A 24 6.46 -21.34 -15.86
CA THR A 24 5.57 -21.32 -17.02
C THR A 24 4.14 -21.33 -16.53
N VAL A 25 3.43 -20.22 -16.70
CA VAL A 25 2.02 -20.11 -16.32
C VAL A 25 1.17 -20.32 -17.58
N ASP A 26 0.22 -21.26 -17.52
CA ASP A 26 -0.80 -21.40 -18.55
C ASP A 26 -1.77 -20.23 -18.45
N LEU A 27 -1.74 -19.37 -19.46
CA LEU A 27 -2.70 -18.29 -19.58
C LEU A 27 -4.00 -18.84 -20.17
N GLY A 28 -5.11 -18.61 -19.47
CA GLY A 28 -6.45 -18.91 -19.97
C GLY A 28 -6.80 -18.08 -21.22
N GLU A 29 -7.83 -18.49 -21.95
CA GLU A 29 -8.26 -17.81 -23.18
C GLU A 29 -8.56 -16.32 -22.92
N GLY A 30 -7.97 -15.42 -23.73
CA GLY A 30 -8.17 -13.96 -23.65
C GLY A 30 -6.96 -13.12 -23.22
N THR A 31 -5.76 -13.69 -23.12
CA THR A 31 -4.56 -13.08 -22.51
C THR A 31 -3.40 -12.83 -23.49
N SER A 32 -3.70 -12.74 -24.78
CA SER A 32 -2.70 -12.64 -25.86
C SER A 32 -1.82 -11.39 -25.82
N SER A 33 -2.21 -10.34 -25.08
CA SER A 33 -1.42 -9.11 -24.91
C SER A 33 -0.21 -9.27 -23.98
N ILE A 34 -0.13 -10.35 -23.20
CA ILE A 34 0.86 -10.52 -22.10
C ILE A 34 2.11 -11.30 -22.54
N LEU A 35 2.05 -12.02 -23.67
CA LEU A 35 3.08 -12.98 -24.11
C LEU A 35 4.48 -12.42 -24.41
N ASN A 36 4.62 -11.10 -24.58
CA ASN A 36 5.89 -10.45 -24.90
C ASN A 36 6.49 -9.65 -23.72
N GLN A 37 5.97 -9.81 -22.51
CA GLN A 37 6.26 -8.91 -21.38
C GLN A 37 7.25 -9.50 -20.37
N LYS A 38 8.19 -8.68 -19.88
CA LYS A 38 9.08 -9.02 -18.78
C LYS A 38 8.44 -8.59 -17.45
N LEU A 39 8.00 -9.55 -16.65
CA LEU A 39 7.70 -9.29 -15.24
C LEU A 39 8.97 -9.56 -14.43
N MET A 40 9.43 -8.59 -13.65
CA MET A 40 10.54 -8.79 -12.73
C MET A 40 10.00 -8.84 -11.30
N VAL A 41 10.02 -10.05 -10.72
CA VAL A 41 9.81 -10.23 -9.28
C VAL A 41 11.19 -10.35 -8.67
N ALA A 42 11.61 -9.33 -7.92
CA ALA A 42 12.88 -9.35 -7.21
C ALA A 42 12.59 -9.63 -5.72
N PHE A 43 13.07 -10.78 -5.24
CA PHE A 43 13.17 -11.03 -3.80
C PHE A 43 14.52 -10.48 -3.35
N ILE A 44 14.52 -9.41 -2.57
CA ILE A 44 15.74 -8.81 -2.02
C ILE A 44 16.06 -9.51 -0.69
N PRO A 45 17.34 -9.63 -0.26
CA PRO A 45 17.77 -10.52 0.84
C PRO A 45 17.23 -10.23 2.28
N GLU A 46 16.08 -9.59 2.45
CA GLU A 46 15.53 -9.12 3.74
C GLU A 46 13.99 -9.16 3.81
N ASP A 47 13.35 -10.29 3.49
CA ASP A 47 11.87 -10.49 3.60
C ASP A 47 10.99 -9.51 2.80
N LYS A 48 11.55 -8.87 1.77
CA LYS A 48 10.89 -7.87 0.93
C LYS A 48 10.72 -8.40 -0.48
N VAL A 49 9.51 -8.20 -1.04
CA VAL A 49 9.22 -8.45 -2.45
C VAL A 49 8.98 -7.13 -3.16
N ILE A 50 9.75 -6.89 -4.21
CA ILE A 50 9.56 -5.74 -5.11
C ILE A 50 8.99 -6.26 -6.43
N PHE A 51 7.87 -5.69 -6.84
CA PHE A 51 7.34 -5.88 -8.18
C PHE A 51 7.63 -4.64 -9.00
N ASP A 52 8.42 -4.83 -10.05
CA ASP A 52 8.52 -3.89 -11.16
C ASP A 52 7.73 -4.50 -12.31
N ALA A 53 6.49 -4.04 -12.47
CA ALA A 53 5.56 -4.56 -13.46
C ALA A 53 5.18 -3.44 -14.43
N GLU A 54 5.62 -3.59 -15.68
CA GLU A 54 5.27 -2.67 -16.76
C GLU A 54 3.78 -2.72 -17.15
N TYR A 55 2.95 -3.62 -16.60
CA TYR A 55 1.52 -3.64 -16.91
C TYR A 55 0.63 -4.16 -15.78
N GLU A 56 -0.65 -3.79 -15.90
CA GLU A 56 -1.79 -3.96 -15.00
C GLU A 56 -1.75 -5.23 -14.13
N ILE A 57 -1.76 -5.05 -12.80
CA ILE A 57 -2.04 -6.12 -11.84
C ILE A 57 -3.55 -6.42 -11.91
N SER A 58 -4.03 -6.94 -13.04
CA SER A 58 -5.41 -7.40 -13.17
C SER A 58 -5.55 -8.79 -12.54
N SER A 59 -6.43 -8.82 -11.55
CA SER A 59 -6.70 -9.78 -10.45
C SER A 59 -6.58 -11.30 -10.68
N GLY A 60 -6.49 -11.81 -11.91
CA GLY A 60 -6.63 -13.24 -12.19
C GLY A 60 -5.36 -14.07 -11.99
N TRP A 61 -4.22 -13.58 -12.50
CA TRP A 61 -2.97 -14.35 -12.57
C TRP A 61 -2.02 -14.00 -11.42
N PHE A 62 -2.01 -12.74 -10.98
CA PHE A 62 -1.23 -12.28 -9.83
C PHE A 62 -1.62 -13.01 -8.54
N THR A 63 -2.93 -13.19 -8.31
CA THR A 63 -3.47 -13.96 -7.17
C THR A 63 -3.02 -15.43 -7.24
N LYS A 64 -2.98 -16.03 -8.44
CA LYS A 64 -2.58 -17.43 -8.63
C LYS A 64 -1.10 -17.68 -8.34
N ILE A 65 -0.20 -16.79 -8.79
CA ILE A 65 1.23 -16.91 -8.49
C ILE A 65 1.47 -16.85 -6.99
N PHE A 66 0.75 -15.99 -6.27
CA PHE A 66 0.98 -15.82 -4.85
C PHE A 66 0.39 -16.88 -3.94
N ILE A 67 -0.74 -17.49 -4.32
CA ILE A 67 -1.24 -18.70 -3.64
C ILE A 67 -0.17 -19.81 -3.68
N MET A 68 0.69 -19.86 -4.70
CA MET A 68 1.75 -20.88 -4.78
C MET A 68 2.88 -20.69 -3.77
N PHE A 69 3.06 -19.47 -3.22
CA PHE A 69 4.17 -19.15 -2.31
C PHE A 69 3.73 -18.76 -0.89
N SER A 70 2.42 -18.56 -0.64
CA SER A 70 1.90 -18.05 0.64
C SER A 70 2.20 -18.93 1.84
N ASP A 71 2.33 -20.24 1.63
CA ASP A 71 2.50 -21.21 2.72
C ASP A 71 3.98 -21.47 3.04
N SER A 72 4.91 -21.01 2.19
CA SER A 72 6.35 -21.33 2.29
C SER A 72 7.25 -20.11 2.47
N ILE A 73 6.75 -18.88 2.23
CA ILE A 73 7.54 -17.65 2.32
C ILE A 73 6.80 -16.62 3.16
N VAL A 74 7.39 -16.21 4.28
CA VAL A 74 6.92 -15.06 5.05
C VAL A 74 7.37 -13.79 4.35
N ILE A 75 6.40 -13.03 3.83
CA ILE A 75 6.66 -11.74 3.18
C ILE A 75 6.32 -10.63 4.17
N ASN A 76 7.35 -9.94 4.66
CA ASN A 76 7.20 -8.83 5.61
C ASN A 76 7.11 -7.48 4.90
N GLY A 77 7.60 -7.36 3.66
CA GLY A 77 7.52 -6.13 2.87
C GLY A 77 7.04 -6.38 1.44
N PHE A 78 6.17 -5.50 0.94
CA PHE A 78 5.68 -5.52 -0.43
C PHE A 78 5.77 -4.13 -1.04
N SER A 79 6.47 -3.99 -2.16
CA SER A 79 6.63 -2.70 -2.84
C SER A 79 6.16 -2.76 -4.30
N LEU A 80 5.31 -1.78 -4.63
CA LEU A 80 4.91 -1.36 -5.96
C LEU A 80 5.46 0.03 -6.28
N ARG A 81 6.49 0.51 -5.57
CA ARG A 81 6.97 1.89 -5.71
C ARG A 81 7.35 2.23 -7.15
N ALA A 82 7.07 3.46 -7.57
CA ALA A 82 7.48 4.01 -8.87
C ALA A 82 6.90 3.27 -10.09
N ASN A 83 5.87 2.44 -9.91
CA ASN A 83 5.20 1.73 -10.99
C ASN A 83 4.16 2.62 -11.66
N ARG A 84 4.53 3.29 -12.75
CA ARG A 84 3.68 4.31 -13.41
C ARG A 84 2.37 3.76 -14.01
N ASN A 85 2.25 2.45 -14.16
CA ASN A 85 1.12 1.78 -14.80
C ASN A 85 0.09 1.22 -13.80
N ILE A 86 0.25 1.46 -12.49
CA ILE A 86 -0.66 0.94 -11.45
C ILE A 86 -1.69 2.01 -11.05
N PHE A 87 -2.73 2.13 -11.86
CA PHE A 87 -3.81 3.10 -11.58
C PHE A 87 -4.68 2.71 -10.38
N ASN A 88 -4.76 1.41 -10.09
CA ASN A 88 -5.55 0.82 -9.00
C ASN A 88 -4.73 -0.25 -8.28
N LEU A 89 -4.82 -0.25 -6.94
CA LEU A 89 -4.25 -1.35 -6.16
C LEU A 89 -5.06 -2.63 -6.39
N PRO A 90 -4.42 -3.78 -6.58
CA PRO A 90 -5.13 -5.04 -6.69
C PRO A 90 -5.85 -5.38 -5.37
N VAL A 91 -7.17 -5.49 -5.44
CA VAL A 91 -8.00 -5.84 -4.30
C VAL A 91 -7.80 -7.31 -3.89
N GLY A 92 -7.61 -7.57 -2.60
CA GLY A 92 -7.59 -8.91 -2.04
C GLY A 92 -6.30 -9.72 -2.24
N VAL A 93 -5.37 -9.24 -3.09
CA VAL A 93 -4.07 -9.89 -3.32
C VAL A 93 -3.26 -10.00 -2.02
N TYR A 94 -3.33 -8.98 -1.17
CA TYR A 94 -2.52 -8.94 0.06
C TYR A 94 -3.07 -9.82 1.19
N LYS A 95 -4.27 -10.40 1.04
CA LYS A 95 -4.81 -11.38 2.01
C LYS A 95 -3.93 -12.62 2.11
N SER A 96 -3.12 -12.90 1.09
CA SER A 96 -2.14 -13.98 1.08
C SER A 96 -0.89 -13.67 1.92
N PHE A 97 -0.72 -12.45 2.44
CA PHE A 97 0.38 -12.04 3.33
C PHE A 97 -0.17 -11.51 4.66
N PRO A 98 -0.73 -12.37 5.53
CA PRO A 98 -1.31 -11.94 6.80
C PRO A 98 -0.28 -11.31 7.75
N PHE A 99 1.02 -11.56 7.52
CA PHE A 99 2.14 -11.02 8.30
C PHE A 99 2.83 -9.83 7.63
N LEU A 100 2.24 -9.24 6.58
CA LEU A 100 2.83 -8.09 5.91
C LEU A 100 3.00 -6.92 6.87
N ILE A 101 4.24 -6.49 7.08
CA ILE A 101 4.62 -5.40 7.99
C ILE A 101 4.71 -4.06 7.25
N SER A 102 5.13 -4.08 5.99
CA SER A 102 5.33 -2.87 5.19
C SER A 102 4.73 -3.01 3.80
N PHE A 103 3.98 -1.99 3.38
CA PHE A 103 3.50 -1.82 2.02
C PHE A 103 3.96 -0.48 1.46
N ASP A 104 4.59 -0.50 0.29
CA ASP A 104 5.00 0.72 -0.42
C ASP A 104 4.39 0.79 -1.82
N GLY A 105 3.33 1.59 -1.97
CA GLY A 105 2.71 1.93 -3.24
C GLY A 105 3.01 3.35 -3.70
N SER A 106 4.07 3.99 -3.18
CA SER A 106 4.38 5.39 -3.51
C SER A 106 4.77 5.57 -4.98
N ARG A 107 4.48 6.74 -5.57
CA ARG A 107 4.87 7.09 -6.96
C ARG A 107 4.27 6.18 -8.05
N SER A 108 3.06 5.67 -7.84
CA SER A 108 2.47 4.62 -8.71
C SER A 108 1.19 5.02 -9.43
N SER A 109 0.82 6.31 -9.44
CA SER A 109 -0.40 6.83 -10.10
C SER A 109 -1.73 6.34 -9.51
N ILE A 110 -1.74 5.84 -8.27
CA ILE A 110 -2.96 5.38 -7.58
C ILE A 110 -3.91 6.56 -7.41
N SER A 111 -5.19 6.37 -7.72
CA SER A 111 -6.19 7.45 -7.70
C SER A 111 -7.24 7.36 -6.59
N ASN A 112 -7.53 6.15 -6.10
CA ASN A 112 -8.58 5.91 -5.13
C ASN A 112 -8.21 4.76 -4.19
N ILE A 113 -8.65 4.85 -2.94
CA ILE A 113 -8.52 3.78 -1.94
C ILE A 113 -9.90 3.37 -1.42
N ASN A 114 -10.19 2.06 -1.43
CA ASN A 114 -11.42 1.48 -0.90
C ASN A 114 -11.13 0.51 0.27
N TYR A 115 -12.15 0.09 1.01
CA TYR A 115 -12.00 -0.82 2.16
C TYR A 115 -11.48 -2.21 1.85
N LYS A 116 -11.42 -2.61 0.57
CA LYS A 116 -10.91 -3.93 0.17
C LYS A 116 -9.43 -3.94 -0.17
N HIS A 117 -8.81 -2.77 -0.40
CA HIS A 117 -7.38 -2.71 -0.75
C HIS A 117 -6.47 -3.18 0.39
N PHE A 118 -6.83 -2.93 1.64
CA PHE A 118 -6.00 -3.28 2.81
C PHE A 118 -6.73 -4.17 3.82
N GLU A 119 -7.78 -4.85 3.38
CA GLU A 119 -8.58 -5.73 4.23
C GLU A 119 -7.72 -6.88 4.80
N ASN A 120 -7.89 -7.16 6.09
CA ASN A 120 -7.16 -8.18 6.87
C ASN A 120 -5.64 -7.98 7.04
N LEU A 121 -5.06 -6.83 6.67
CA LEU A 121 -3.64 -6.54 6.90
C LEU A 121 -3.36 -6.06 8.34
N LYS A 122 -3.68 -6.93 9.31
CA LYS A 122 -3.67 -6.59 10.75
C LYS A 122 -2.29 -6.27 11.31
N ALA A 123 -1.25 -6.91 10.75
CA ALA A 123 0.15 -6.74 11.17
C ALA A 123 0.87 -5.56 10.49
N LEU A 124 0.20 -4.84 9.57
CA LEU A 124 0.83 -3.78 8.79
C LEU A 124 1.20 -2.60 9.70
N GLN A 125 2.47 -2.23 9.71
CA GLN A 125 3.01 -1.14 10.54
C GLN A 125 3.37 0.10 9.70
N LEU A 126 3.73 -0.09 8.43
CA LEU A 126 4.13 0.99 7.53
C LEU A 126 3.34 0.94 6.23
N LEU A 127 2.63 2.02 5.93
CA LEU A 127 1.89 2.20 4.68
C LEU A 127 2.35 3.48 3.96
N ARG A 128 3.05 3.30 2.83
CA ARG A 128 3.45 4.39 1.93
C ARG A 128 2.51 4.48 0.74
N LEU A 129 1.83 5.61 0.63
CA LEU A 129 0.95 5.97 -0.48
C LEU A 129 1.25 7.40 -0.99
N ASP A 130 2.40 7.94 -0.61
CA ASP A 130 2.90 9.25 -1.00
C ASP A 130 3.16 9.37 -2.51
N GLU A 131 3.09 10.60 -3.02
CA GLU A 131 3.40 10.93 -4.42
C GLU A 131 2.52 10.17 -5.43
N ASN A 132 1.22 10.03 -5.12
CA ASN A 132 0.23 9.42 -6.00
C ASN A 132 -0.78 10.47 -6.50
N LYS A 133 -1.93 10.04 -7.03
CA LYS A 133 -3.03 10.89 -7.48
C LYS A 133 -4.28 10.65 -6.64
N ILE A 134 -4.13 10.24 -5.37
CA ILE A 134 -5.25 9.82 -4.54
C ILE A 134 -6.12 11.04 -4.23
N SER A 135 -7.32 11.08 -4.79
CA SER A 135 -8.30 12.14 -4.54
C SER A 135 -9.39 11.72 -3.56
N PHE A 136 -9.58 10.41 -3.36
CA PHE A 136 -10.63 9.86 -2.51
C PHE A 136 -10.15 8.62 -1.75
N ILE A 137 -10.45 8.58 -0.46
CA ILE A 137 -10.30 7.43 0.42
C ILE A 137 -11.68 7.13 0.97
N GLU A 138 -12.18 5.92 0.71
CA GLU A 138 -13.48 5.49 1.21
C GLU A 138 -13.48 5.40 2.73
N SER A 139 -14.63 5.68 3.32
CA SER A 139 -14.88 5.47 4.74
C SER A 139 -14.49 4.03 5.15
N ASN A 140 -13.79 3.89 6.27
CA ASN A 140 -13.27 2.62 6.77
C ASN A 140 -12.23 1.92 5.86
N ALA A 141 -11.61 2.63 4.90
CA ALA A 141 -10.55 2.09 4.06
C ALA A 141 -9.41 1.40 4.84
N PHE A 142 -9.12 1.90 6.04
CA PHE A 142 -8.03 1.45 6.90
C PHE A 142 -8.51 0.71 8.16
N LYS A 143 -9.76 0.21 8.18
CA LYS A 143 -10.40 -0.33 9.41
C LYS A 143 -9.69 -1.50 10.07
N ASP A 144 -8.92 -2.29 9.30
CA ASP A 144 -8.24 -3.50 9.77
C ASP A 144 -6.76 -3.26 10.09
N LEU A 145 -6.25 -2.04 9.89
CA LEU A 145 -4.85 -1.66 10.07
C LEU A 145 -4.52 -1.32 11.53
N TYR A 146 -4.82 -2.24 12.45
CA TYR A 146 -4.74 -2.01 13.90
C TYR A 146 -3.33 -1.68 14.41
N ASP A 147 -2.30 -2.30 13.81
CA ASP A 147 -0.90 -2.12 14.21
C ASP A 147 -0.18 -1.01 13.43
N LEU A 148 -0.90 -0.23 12.63
CA LEU A 148 -0.28 0.78 11.77
C LEU A 148 0.36 1.90 12.61
N LYS A 149 1.64 2.15 12.35
CA LYS A 149 2.46 3.16 13.04
C LYS A 149 2.76 4.36 12.16
N ASN A 150 2.97 4.15 10.85
CA ASN A 150 3.35 5.19 9.92
C ASN A 150 2.44 5.15 8.69
N LEU A 151 1.78 6.28 8.41
CA LEU A 151 0.93 6.46 7.24
C LEU A 151 1.38 7.71 6.47
N TYR A 152 1.88 7.49 5.25
CA TYR A 152 2.31 8.58 4.38
C TYR A 152 1.34 8.75 3.21
N LEU A 153 0.66 9.90 3.19
CA LEU A 153 -0.30 10.32 2.17
C LEU A 153 0.05 11.69 1.57
N HIS A 154 1.24 12.21 1.84
CA HIS A 154 1.68 13.50 1.32
C HIS A 154 1.82 13.49 -0.21
N GLN A 155 1.73 14.66 -0.82
CA GLN A 155 1.78 14.81 -2.29
C GLN A 155 0.72 13.96 -3.00
N ASN A 156 -0.53 14.10 -2.57
CA ASN A 156 -1.72 13.51 -3.20
C ASN A 156 -2.73 14.61 -3.56
N LEU A 157 -3.98 14.24 -3.85
CA LEU A 157 -5.05 15.14 -4.30
C LEU A 157 -6.24 15.14 -3.34
N LEU A 158 -6.04 14.75 -2.08
CA LEU A 158 -7.12 14.64 -1.09
C LEU A 158 -7.74 16.01 -0.83
N THR A 159 -9.07 16.09 -0.85
CA THR A 159 -9.82 17.31 -0.55
C THR A 159 -10.46 17.30 0.83
N SER A 160 -10.63 16.13 1.44
CA SER A 160 -11.30 16.00 2.72
C SER A 160 -10.76 14.85 3.56
N ILE A 161 -10.93 14.96 4.88
CA ILE A 161 -10.75 13.88 5.84
C ILE A 161 -12.03 13.72 6.64
N ASP A 162 -12.74 12.61 6.42
CA ASP A 162 -13.92 12.25 7.19
C ASP A 162 -13.55 11.63 8.56
N GLY A 163 -14.53 11.54 9.46
CA GLY A 163 -14.36 11.01 10.81
C GLY A 163 -14.08 9.51 10.91
N THR A 164 -14.14 8.77 9.80
CA THR A 164 -14.07 7.31 9.76
C THR A 164 -12.78 6.78 9.14
N ILE A 165 -12.15 7.52 8.22
CA ILE A 165 -10.93 7.12 7.50
C ILE A 165 -9.83 6.70 8.48
N LEU A 166 -9.62 7.49 9.54
CA LEU A 166 -8.54 7.29 10.52
C LEU A 166 -9.03 6.68 11.85
N SER A 167 -10.33 6.36 11.95
CA SER A 167 -11.01 6.02 13.21
C SER A 167 -10.47 4.79 13.95
N ARG A 168 -9.75 3.89 13.25
CA ARG A 168 -9.21 2.63 13.81
C ARG A 168 -7.69 2.66 14.05
N LEU A 169 -7.01 3.75 13.69
CA LEU A 169 -5.54 3.83 13.71
C LEU A 169 -5.02 4.28 15.08
N HIS A 170 -5.41 3.56 16.14
CA HIS A 170 -5.10 3.94 17.53
C HIS A 170 -3.60 3.95 17.85
N ASN A 171 -2.82 3.13 17.13
CA ASN A 171 -1.37 3.00 17.31
C ASN A 171 -0.55 3.90 16.37
N LEU A 172 -1.20 4.79 15.60
CA LEU A 172 -0.52 5.63 14.62
C LEU A 172 0.39 6.63 15.33
N LEU A 173 1.67 6.62 14.97
CA LEU A 173 2.71 7.49 15.51
C LEU A 173 3.00 8.68 14.59
N GLU A 174 2.91 8.45 13.28
CA GLU A 174 3.23 9.44 12.25
C GLU A 174 2.20 9.41 11.13
N LEU A 175 1.73 10.61 10.79
CA LEU A 175 0.81 10.85 9.69
C LEU A 175 1.30 12.03 8.85
N SER A 176 1.52 11.80 7.57
CA SER A 176 1.86 12.87 6.63
C SER A 176 0.74 13.11 5.63
N LEU A 177 0.24 14.34 5.64
CA LEU A 177 -0.86 14.83 4.78
C LEU A 177 -0.47 16.12 4.05
N ASP A 178 0.78 16.57 4.19
CA ASP A 178 1.27 17.77 3.51
C ASP A 178 1.13 17.66 1.99
N ARG A 179 1.01 18.81 1.33
CA ARG A 179 0.87 18.91 -0.13
C ARG A 179 -0.32 18.10 -0.67
N ASN A 180 -1.48 18.29 -0.04
CA ASN A 180 -2.77 17.83 -0.54
C ASN A 180 -3.64 19.06 -0.90
N LYS A 181 -4.95 18.88 -1.00
CA LYS A 181 -5.92 19.96 -1.28
C LYS A 181 -7.00 20.00 -0.22
N ILE A 182 -6.67 19.64 1.02
CA ILE A 182 -7.65 19.42 2.08
C ILE A 182 -8.30 20.75 2.45
N ASN A 183 -9.61 20.84 2.21
CA ASN A 183 -10.45 22.01 2.50
C ASN A 183 -11.62 21.68 3.43
N TYR A 184 -11.76 20.41 3.85
CA TYR A 184 -12.74 19.97 4.84
C TYR A 184 -12.16 18.87 5.73
N VAL A 185 -12.41 18.98 7.04
CA VAL A 185 -12.01 17.99 8.04
C VAL A 185 -13.15 17.81 9.03
N ALA A 186 -13.58 16.57 9.26
CA ALA A 186 -14.59 16.28 10.27
C ALA A 186 -14.05 16.59 11.68
N GLU A 187 -14.91 17.07 12.59
CA GLU A 187 -14.49 17.47 13.95
C GLU A 187 -13.86 16.34 14.77
N ASN A 188 -14.14 15.08 14.41
CA ASN A 188 -13.63 13.88 15.06
C ASN A 188 -12.58 13.13 14.24
N ALA A 189 -12.07 13.71 13.14
CA ALA A 189 -11.16 13.03 12.20
C ALA A 189 -9.89 12.49 12.85
N PHE A 190 -9.38 13.14 13.90
CA PHE A 190 -8.14 12.76 14.60
C PHE A 190 -8.38 12.19 16.01
N ASP A 191 -9.63 12.05 16.45
CA ASP A 191 -9.98 11.69 17.83
C ASP A 191 -9.41 10.33 18.26
N SER A 192 -9.29 9.39 17.32
CA SER A 192 -8.76 8.04 17.55
C SER A 192 -7.24 7.96 17.67
N LEU A 193 -6.50 8.96 17.19
CA LEU A 193 -5.04 8.90 17.02
C LEU A 193 -4.30 9.30 18.30
N THR A 194 -4.59 8.61 19.39
CA THR A 194 -4.10 8.95 20.74
C THR A 194 -2.60 8.79 20.90
N GLU A 195 -1.96 8.00 20.03
CA GLU A 195 -0.51 7.78 20.02
C GLU A 195 0.26 8.70 19.08
N LEU A 196 -0.43 9.59 18.33
CA LEU A 196 0.18 10.41 17.29
C LEU A 196 1.21 11.38 17.85
N ARG A 197 2.41 11.37 17.28
CA ARG A 197 3.57 12.20 17.71
C ARG A 197 3.98 13.20 16.65
N ASN A 198 3.90 12.79 15.38
CA ASN A 198 4.31 13.57 14.24
C ASN A 198 3.15 13.72 13.26
N LEU A 199 2.84 14.96 12.89
CA LEU A 199 1.79 15.28 11.92
C LEU A 199 2.26 16.41 11.01
N THR A 200 2.24 16.16 9.70
CA THR A 200 2.57 17.19 8.69
C THR A 200 1.33 17.54 7.89
N LEU A 201 1.00 18.83 7.85
CA LEU A 201 -0.22 19.37 7.21
C LEU A 201 0.07 20.53 6.26
N ALA A 202 1.34 20.93 6.13
CA ALA A 202 1.76 22.06 5.33
C ALA A 202 1.25 21.97 3.89
N GLU A 203 1.05 23.12 3.24
CA GLU A 203 0.54 23.18 1.87
C GLU A 203 -0.85 22.51 1.73
N ASN A 204 -1.74 22.75 2.70
CA ASN A 204 -3.19 22.54 2.64
C ASN A 204 -3.92 23.86 2.99
N ASN A 205 -5.19 23.82 3.39
CA ASN A 205 -5.88 24.99 3.93
C ASN A 205 -5.60 25.16 5.44
N ASP A 206 -4.75 26.12 5.79
CA ASP A 206 -4.29 26.37 7.15
C ASP A 206 -5.41 26.78 8.13
N GLU A 207 -6.51 27.36 7.64
CA GLU A 207 -7.64 27.79 8.49
C GLU A 207 -8.37 26.63 9.18
N LEU A 208 -8.18 25.40 8.68
CA LEU A 208 -8.85 24.22 9.22
C LEU A 208 -8.21 23.71 10.51
N TRP A 209 -6.90 23.88 10.67
CA TRP A 209 -6.10 23.14 11.65
C TRP A 209 -6.14 23.78 13.04
N THR A 210 -7.32 23.80 13.64
CA THR A 210 -7.56 24.37 14.97
C THR A 210 -7.16 23.41 16.10
N GLU A 211 -6.80 23.95 17.27
CA GLU A 211 -6.50 23.15 18.47
C GLU A 211 -7.65 22.20 18.86
N LYS A 212 -8.91 22.57 18.57
CA LYS A 212 -10.10 21.75 18.83
C LYS A 212 -10.02 20.40 18.09
N LEU A 213 -9.48 20.36 16.87
CA LEU A 213 -9.32 19.12 16.10
C LEU A 213 -8.34 18.15 16.76
N PHE A 214 -7.34 18.68 17.48
CA PHE A 214 -6.26 17.90 18.08
C PHE A 214 -6.43 17.67 19.59
N LYS A 215 -7.63 17.93 20.14
CA LYS A 215 -7.94 17.83 21.59
C LYS A 215 -7.54 16.50 22.23
N ASN A 216 -7.50 15.41 21.46
CA ASN A 216 -7.19 14.07 21.93
C ASN A 216 -5.74 13.62 21.60
N ASN A 217 -5.01 14.37 20.76
CA ASN A 217 -3.69 14.02 20.27
C ASN A 217 -2.58 14.62 21.15
N LYS A 218 -2.61 14.28 22.45
CA LYS A 218 -1.77 14.88 23.49
C LYS A 218 -0.26 14.64 23.33
N LYS A 219 0.14 13.74 22.43
CA LYS A 219 1.53 13.38 22.15
C LYS A 219 2.13 14.11 20.96
N LEU A 220 1.33 14.91 20.24
CA LEU A 220 1.82 15.74 19.14
C LEU A 220 2.84 16.73 19.64
N LYS A 221 3.99 16.77 18.96
CA LYS A 221 5.00 17.80 19.15
C LYS A 221 4.70 18.92 18.14
N TYR A 222 4.35 20.10 18.66
CA TYR A 222 4.15 21.32 17.88
C TYR A 222 5.49 21.93 17.46
#